data_AF-A0A8X7NIU3-F1
#
_entry.id   AF-A0A8X7NIU3-F1
#
_cell.length_a   1.000
_cell.length_b   1.000
_cell.length_c   1.000
_cell.angle_alpha   90.00
_cell.angle_beta   90.00
_cell.angle_gamma   90.00
#
_symmetry.space_group_name_H-M   'P 1'
#
loop_
_entity.id
_entity.type
_entity.pdbx_description
1 polymer ?
#
loop_
_entity_poly.entity_id
_entity_poly.type
_entity_poly.pdbx_seq_one_letter_code
_entity_poly.pdbx_strand_id
1 'polypeptide(L)'
;MPHSQIVSFPQFPNHKVFITLYKNVSQGTIRTIKHELMQANPNYDYCFLNTKYIISLEQLQNSIHKSILNKANNSMQAKTLNTEILLNLSPVNVISDAIKRFGISDDCANTIIVKVISPDDDASQIAKNLDDIVDGDNVETKDEVLLDLVDVSKFKKVYKLNDAVIAPEANLQAQLTRLAIGACLLRGY
;
A
#
# COMPACT_ATOMS: atom_id res chain seq x y z
N MET A 1 -7.23 -5.96 19.65
CA MET A 1 -6.43 -5.00 18.87
C MET A 1 -7.29 -4.65 17.67
N PRO A 2 -7.58 -3.36 17.38
CA PRO A 2 -8.37 -3.07 16.20
C PRO A 2 -7.59 -3.58 14.99
N HIS A 3 -8.32 -4.17 14.05
CA HIS A 3 -7.96 -5.03 12.92
C HIS A 3 -6.64 -4.80 12.14
N SER A 4 -5.50 -4.85 12.82
CA SER A 4 -4.15 -4.84 12.25
C SER A 4 -3.62 -6.24 12.00
N GLN A 5 -2.83 -6.40 10.94
CA GLN A 5 -2.12 -7.64 10.62
C GLN A 5 -0.60 -7.41 10.65
N ILE A 6 0.13 -8.43 11.13
CA ILE A 6 1.59 -8.49 11.07
C ILE A 6 1.99 -9.54 10.05
N VAL A 7 2.74 -9.12 9.04
CA VAL A 7 3.28 -9.99 8.00
C VAL A 7 4.79 -10.10 8.15
N SER A 8 5.34 -11.30 7.93
CA SER A 8 6.78 -11.54 7.88
C SER A 8 7.15 -12.21 6.57
N PHE A 9 8.29 -11.82 5.99
CA PHE A 9 8.80 -12.47 4.80
C PHE A 9 9.92 -13.45 5.17
N PRO A 10 9.89 -14.72 4.72
CA PRO A 10 10.91 -15.71 5.10
C PRO A 10 12.35 -15.30 4.79
N GLN A 11 12.57 -14.55 3.70
CA GLN A 11 13.89 -14.04 3.31
C GLN A 11 14.40 -12.90 4.23
N PHE A 12 13.49 -12.25 4.97
CA PHE A 12 13.78 -11.09 5.80
C PHE A 12 13.22 -11.29 7.22
N PRO A 13 13.72 -12.27 8.00
CA PRO A 13 13.14 -12.65 9.29
C PRO A 13 13.17 -11.53 10.34
N ASN A 14 14.11 -10.59 10.19
CA ASN A 14 14.25 -9.43 11.09
C ASN A 14 13.34 -8.25 10.70
N HIS A 15 12.61 -8.34 9.59
CA HIS A 15 11.66 -7.32 9.17
C HIS A 15 10.25 -7.89 9.29
N LYS A 16 9.45 -7.26 10.15
CA LYS A 16 8.01 -7.49 10.18
C LYS A 16 7.33 -6.29 9.51
N VAL A 17 6.10 -6.48 9.08
CA VAL A 17 5.32 -5.47 8.41
C VAL A 17 3.98 -5.35 9.10
N PHE A 18 3.73 -4.19 9.69
CA PHE A 18 2.44 -3.81 10.22
C PHE A 18 1.58 -3.26 9.08
N ILE A 19 0.39 -3.81 8.90
CA ILE A 19 -0.59 -3.35 7.92
C ILE A 19 -1.93 -3.16 8.62
N THR A 20 -2.60 -2.06 8.36
CA THR A 20 -3.94 -1.79 8.87
C THR A 20 -4.75 -0.99 7.84
N LEU A 21 -6.08 -1.07 7.92
CA LEU A 21 -7.01 -0.41 6.99
C LEU A 21 -8.00 0.45 7.77
N TYR A 22 -8.14 1.70 7.35
CA TYR A 22 -9.15 2.62 7.85
C TYR A 22 -10.13 2.99 6.74
N LYS A 23 -11.43 2.95 7.06
CA LYS A 23 -12.51 3.46 6.22
C LYS A 23 -13.05 4.78 6.76
N ASN A 24 -13.72 5.55 5.91
CA ASN A 24 -14.44 6.76 6.30
C ASN A 24 -13.58 7.83 7.02
N VAL A 25 -12.28 7.89 6.71
CA VAL A 25 -11.36 8.91 7.23
C VAL A 25 -11.80 10.29 6.76
N SER A 26 -11.79 11.27 7.65
CA SER A 26 -12.27 12.61 7.29
C SER A 26 -11.32 13.31 6.31
N GLN A 27 -11.91 14.19 5.50
CA GLN A 27 -11.13 15.03 4.58
C GLN A 27 -10.15 15.96 5.30
N GLY A 28 -10.47 16.36 6.54
CA GLY A 28 -9.55 17.14 7.38
C GLY A 28 -8.30 16.34 7.70
N THR A 29 -8.47 15.11 8.19
CA THR A 29 -7.38 14.21 8.53
C THR A 29 -6.53 13.82 7.33
N ILE A 30 -7.15 13.52 6.18
CA ILE A 30 -6.40 13.25 4.93
C ILE A 30 -5.50 14.43 4.57
N ARG A 31 -6.00 15.67 4.68
CA ARG A 31 -5.20 16.88 4.39
C ARG A 31 -4.09 17.07 5.41
N THR A 32 -4.35 16.83 6.69
CA THR A 32 -3.34 16.87 7.75
C THR A 32 -2.24 15.84 7.48
N ILE A 33 -2.59 14.58 7.23
CA ILE A 33 -1.63 13.52 6.90
C ILE A 33 -0.78 13.94 5.70
N LYS A 34 -1.39 14.43 4.62
CA LYS A 34 -0.64 14.91 3.44
C LYS A 34 0.31 16.06 3.79
N HIS A 35 -0.13 17.02 4.60
CA HIS A 35 0.70 18.13 5.05
C HIS A 35 1.90 17.63 5.86
N GLU A 36 1.68 16.77 6.85
CA GLU A 36 2.74 16.24 7.72
C GLU A 36 3.74 15.36 6.97
N LEU A 37 3.28 14.58 5.98
CA LEU A 37 4.14 13.84 5.07
C LEU A 37 5.05 14.77 4.24
N MET A 38 4.52 15.90 3.77
CA MET A 38 5.32 16.90 3.02
C MET A 38 6.38 17.58 3.90
N GLN A 39 6.10 17.74 5.19
CA GLN A 39 7.05 18.27 6.18
C GLN A 39 8.04 17.22 6.69
N ALA A 40 7.94 15.96 6.23
CA ALA A 40 8.73 14.83 6.73
C ALA A 40 8.65 14.68 8.26
N ASN A 41 7.47 14.89 8.84
CA ASN A 41 7.25 14.73 10.28
C ASN A 41 7.47 13.25 10.69
N PRO A 42 8.41 12.96 11.61
CA PRO A 42 8.67 11.59 12.06
C PRO A 42 7.45 10.88 12.66
N ASN A 43 6.50 11.62 13.24
CA ASN A 43 5.26 11.06 13.80
C ASN A 43 4.34 10.49 12.72
N TYR A 44 4.55 10.86 11.46
CA TYR A 44 3.78 10.40 10.30
C TYR A 44 4.62 9.52 9.37
N ASP A 45 5.73 8.93 9.87
CA ASP A 45 6.59 8.03 9.10
C ASP A 45 5.92 6.67 8.85
N TYR A 46 4.88 6.68 8.02
CA TYR A 46 4.11 5.54 7.56
C TYR A 46 3.90 5.64 6.04
N CYS A 47 3.68 4.51 5.38
CA CYS A 47 3.21 4.49 4.01
C CYS A 47 1.68 4.51 3.99
N PHE A 48 1.09 5.68 3.73
CA PHE A 48 -0.35 5.85 3.57
C PHE A 48 -0.76 5.61 2.11
N LEU A 49 -1.62 4.62 1.89
CA LEU A 49 -1.95 4.07 0.59
C LEU A 49 -3.42 4.31 0.21
N ASN A 50 -3.64 4.72 -1.04
CA ASN A 50 -4.96 4.85 -1.64
C ASN A 50 -5.55 3.47 -2.00
N THR A 51 -6.68 3.11 -1.37
CA THR A 51 -7.33 1.81 -1.58
C THR A 51 -7.87 1.62 -3.00
N LYS A 52 -8.12 2.68 -3.76
CA LYS A 52 -8.66 2.60 -5.12
C LYS A 52 -7.78 1.83 -6.10
N TYR A 53 -6.51 1.62 -5.76
CA TYR A 53 -5.53 0.96 -6.62
C TYR A 53 -4.93 -0.32 -6.01
N ILE A 54 -5.42 -0.76 -4.85
CA ILE A 54 -4.97 -1.96 -4.16
C ILE A 54 -6.10 -2.99 -4.21
N ILE A 55 -5.95 -4.01 -5.05
CA ILE A 55 -6.99 -5.01 -5.30
C ILE A 55 -6.87 -6.23 -4.38
N SER A 56 -5.71 -6.51 -3.81
CA SER A 56 -5.47 -7.67 -2.94
C SER A 56 -4.27 -7.50 -2.03
N LEU A 57 -4.22 -8.31 -0.97
CA LEU A 57 -3.07 -8.42 -0.08
C LEU A 57 -1.83 -8.92 -0.81
N GLU A 58 -1.99 -9.85 -1.76
CA GLU A 58 -0.88 -10.39 -2.55
C GLU A 58 -0.16 -9.28 -3.34
N GLN A 59 -0.92 -8.39 -4.00
CA GLN A 59 -0.36 -7.23 -4.71
C GLN A 59 0.43 -6.33 -3.74
N LEU A 60 -0.17 -6.01 -2.59
CA LEU A 60 0.45 -5.15 -1.59
C LEU A 60 1.72 -5.78 -1.02
N GLN A 61 1.66 -7.02 -0.58
CA GLN A 61 2.78 -7.75 -0.01
C GLN A 61 3.92 -7.94 -1.02
N ASN A 62 3.62 -8.16 -2.30
CA ASN A 62 4.63 -8.21 -3.36
C ASN A 62 5.42 -6.90 -3.45
N SER A 63 4.73 -5.76 -3.45
CA SER A 63 5.38 -4.44 -3.49
C SER A 63 6.27 -4.20 -2.26
N ILE A 64 5.80 -4.57 -1.06
CA ILE A 64 6.55 -4.41 0.19
C ILE A 64 7.77 -5.32 0.20
N HIS A 65 7.61 -6.59 -0.19
CA HIS A 65 8.70 -7.54 -0.32
C HIS A 65 9.77 -7.02 -1.28
N LYS A 66 9.37 -6.53 -2.45
CA LYS A 66 10.29 -5.96 -3.44
C LYS A 66 11.01 -4.72 -2.90
N SER A 67 10.35 -3.86 -2.14
CA SER A 67 10.97 -2.69 -1.52
C SER A 67 12.01 -3.07 -0.46
N ILE A 68 11.71 -4.06 0.39
CA ILE A 68 12.67 -4.57 1.38
C ILE A 68 13.87 -5.20 0.67
N LEU A 69 13.64 -5.98 -0.40
CA LEU A 69 14.70 -6.56 -1.22
C LEU A 69 15.59 -5.47 -1.86
N ASN A 70 15.00 -4.43 -2.44
CA ASN A 70 15.75 -3.32 -3.03
C ASN A 70 16.57 -2.57 -1.96
N LYS A 71 16.02 -2.40 -0.75
CA LYS A 71 16.75 -1.82 0.38
C LYS A 71 17.93 -2.69 0.80
N ALA A 72 17.73 -3.99 0.96
CA ALA A 72 18.77 -4.95 1.33
C ALA A 72 19.92 -4.99 0.30
N ASN A 73 19.60 -4.81 -0.98
CA ASN A 73 20.57 -4.80 -2.08
C ASN A 73 21.16 -3.42 -2.39
N ASN A 74 20.83 -2.37 -1.60
CA ASN A 74 21.22 -0.97 -1.89
C ASN A 74 20.84 -0.50 -3.31
N SER A 75 19.71 -0.98 -3.83
CA SER A 75 19.23 -0.72 -5.20
C SER A 75 17.89 0.02 -5.21
N MET A 76 17.52 0.69 -4.11
CA MET A 76 16.31 1.52 -4.08
C MET A 76 16.45 2.69 -5.04
N GLN A 77 15.36 3.03 -5.71
CA GLN A 77 15.30 4.23 -6.54
C GLN A 77 14.78 5.44 -5.75
N ALA A 78 13.88 5.20 -4.80
CA ALA A 78 13.35 6.23 -3.93
C ALA A 78 14.22 6.47 -2.70
N LYS A 79 14.08 7.66 -2.10
CA LYS A 79 14.86 8.08 -0.92
C LYS A 79 14.46 7.35 0.36
N THR A 80 13.21 6.89 0.46
CA THR A 80 12.66 6.24 1.66
C THR A 80 11.99 4.94 1.30
N LEU A 81 11.96 4.00 2.25
CA LEU A 81 11.30 2.71 2.06
C LEU A 81 9.80 2.86 1.80
N ASN A 82 9.13 3.82 2.45
CA ASN A 82 7.72 4.12 2.22
C ASN A 82 7.45 4.55 0.77
N THR A 83 8.32 5.41 0.21
CA THR A 83 8.20 5.84 -1.18
C THR A 83 8.57 4.72 -2.16
N GLU A 84 9.52 3.86 -1.77
CA GLU A 84 9.89 2.68 -2.57
C GLU A 84 8.72 1.69 -2.66
N ILE A 85 7.91 1.50 -1.60
CA ILE A 85 6.66 0.72 -1.63
C ILE A 85 5.67 1.31 -2.65
N LEU A 86 5.42 2.61 -2.59
CA LEU A 86 4.57 3.30 -3.58
C LEU A 86 5.10 3.10 -5.00
N LEU A 87 6.41 3.24 -5.18
CA LEU A 87 7.04 3.04 -6.48
C LEU A 87 6.87 1.60 -6.96
N ASN A 88 7.07 0.58 -6.12
CA ASN A 88 6.94 -0.83 -6.50
C ASN A 88 5.49 -1.29 -6.73
N LEU A 89 4.49 -0.50 -6.34
CA LEU A 89 3.09 -0.68 -6.76
C LEU A 89 2.85 -0.17 -8.18
N SER A 90 3.69 0.72 -8.70
CA SER A 90 3.51 1.35 -10.00
C SER A 90 4.04 0.48 -11.16
N PRO A 91 3.31 0.34 -12.27
CA PRO A 91 3.83 -0.30 -13.49
C PRO A 91 4.84 0.58 -14.25
N VAL A 92 5.08 1.82 -13.79
CA VAL A 92 6.04 2.77 -14.37
C VAL A 92 7.03 3.30 -13.32
N ASN A 93 8.28 3.53 -13.71
CA ASN A 93 9.35 4.03 -12.83
C ASN A 93 9.32 5.56 -12.68
N VAL A 94 8.16 6.12 -12.29
CA VAL A 94 8.01 7.56 -12.08
C VAL A 94 7.53 7.80 -10.66
N ILE A 95 8.45 8.22 -9.79
CA ILE A 95 8.19 8.39 -8.34
C ILE A 95 7.02 9.35 -8.09
N SER A 96 6.95 10.48 -8.78
CA SER A 96 5.88 11.46 -8.61
C SER A 96 4.51 10.92 -9.02
N ASP A 97 4.44 10.10 -10.06
CA ASP A 97 3.20 9.44 -10.51
C ASP A 97 2.79 8.35 -9.50
N ALA A 98 3.76 7.58 -8.99
CA ALA A 98 3.52 6.57 -7.97
C ALA A 98 2.95 7.18 -6.68
N ILE A 99 3.53 8.26 -6.18
CA ILE A 99 3.02 8.99 -5.00
C ILE A 99 1.61 9.52 -5.27
N LYS A 100 1.38 10.13 -6.44
CA LYS A 100 0.07 10.71 -6.78
C LYS A 100 -1.05 9.68 -6.89
N ARG A 101 -0.75 8.47 -7.37
CA ARG A 101 -1.75 7.40 -7.56
C ARG A 101 -1.94 6.57 -6.30
N PHE A 102 -0.85 6.01 -5.79
CA PHE A 102 -0.88 5.03 -4.73
C PHE A 102 -0.78 5.64 -3.35
N GLY A 103 -0.28 6.87 -3.21
CA GLY A 103 -0.31 7.60 -1.95
C GLY A 103 -1.70 8.13 -1.61
N ILE A 104 -1.92 8.45 -0.33
CA ILE A 104 -3.17 9.02 0.17
C ILE A 104 -3.63 10.24 -0.65
N SER A 105 -4.92 10.32 -0.94
CA SER A 105 -5.49 11.33 -1.83
C SER A 105 -6.84 11.83 -1.33
N ASP A 106 -7.18 13.08 -1.67
CA ASP A 106 -8.42 13.72 -1.23
C ASP A 106 -9.67 13.06 -1.85
N ASP A 107 -9.50 12.34 -2.96
CA ASP A 107 -10.60 11.63 -3.61
C ASP A 107 -10.92 10.27 -2.96
N CYS A 108 -10.15 9.81 -1.97
CA CYS A 108 -10.34 8.51 -1.32
C CYS A 108 -10.42 8.65 0.21
N ALA A 109 -11.60 8.35 0.77
CA ALA A 109 -11.82 8.37 2.23
C ALA A 109 -11.31 7.11 2.96
N ASN A 110 -10.67 6.19 2.25
CA ASN A 110 -10.17 4.94 2.81
C ASN A 110 -8.67 4.85 2.57
N THR A 111 -7.92 4.39 3.57
CA THR A 111 -6.46 4.29 3.48
C THR A 111 -5.95 3.01 4.08
N ILE A 112 -5.02 2.35 3.39
CA ILE A 112 -4.18 1.31 3.99
C ILE A 112 -2.96 2.00 4.56
N ILE A 113 -2.49 1.57 5.73
CA ILE A 113 -1.30 2.12 6.37
C ILE A 113 -0.33 0.97 6.57
N VAL A 114 0.90 1.16 6.07
CA VAL A 114 1.97 0.18 6.17
C VAL A 114 3.16 0.77 6.92
N LYS A 115 3.71 0.00 7.86
CA LYS A 115 5.00 0.26 8.50
C LYS A 115 5.85 -1.01 8.45
N VAL A 116 7.08 -0.87 7.93
CA VAL A 116 8.09 -1.91 8.11
C VAL A 116 8.72 -1.69 9.47
N ILE A 117 8.58 -2.67 10.35
CA ILE A 117 8.97 -2.60 11.77
C ILE A 117 10.19 -3.48 12.03
N SER A 118 11.03 -3.01 12.93
CA SER A 118 12.21 -3.70 13.45
C SER A 118 11.81 -4.59 14.63
N PRO A 119 12.68 -5.51 15.09
CA PRO A 119 12.38 -6.38 16.23
C PRO A 119 12.06 -5.63 17.53
N ASP A 120 12.61 -4.42 17.69
CA ASP A 120 12.45 -3.57 18.87
C ASP A 120 11.17 -2.70 18.85
N ASP A 121 10.47 -2.65 17.71
CA ASP A 121 9.24 -1.85 17.57
C ASP A 121 8.03 -2.56 18.19
N ASP A 122 7.25 -1.85 19.00
CA ASP A 122 6.00 -2.36 19.58
C ASP A 122 4.81 -2.05 18.67
N ALA A 123 4.27 -3.10 18.03
CA ALA A 123 3.07 -3.03 17.20
C ALA A 123 1.85 -2.43 17.93
N SER A 124 1.76 -2.61 19.25
CA SER A 124 0.66 -2.06 20.06
C SER A 124 0.80 -0.54 20.21
N GLN A 125 2.02 -0.01 20.31
CA GLN A 125 2.26 1.43 20.33
C GLN A 125 2.01 2.03 18.96
N ILE A 126 2.40 1.34 17.89
CA ILE A 126 2.09 1.77 16.52
C ILE A 126 0.57 1.87 16.31
N ALA A 127 -0.20 0.88 16.75
CA ALA A 127 -1.65 0.93 16.67
C ALA A 127 -2.24 2.13 17.43
N LYS A 128 -1.81 2.35 18.67
CA LYS A 128 -2.26 3.50 19.48
C LYS A 128 -1.93 4.85 18.83
N ASN A 129 -0.70 5.00 18.31
CA ASN A 129 -0.31 6.23 17.62
C ASN A 129 -1.18 6.49 16.39
N LEU A 130 -1.58 5.43 15.67
CA LEU A 130 -2.47 5.57 14.52
C LEU A 130 -3.91 5.92 14.93
N ASP A 131 -4.39 5.43 16.07
CA ASP A 131 -5.69 5.81 16.62
C ASP A 131 -5.75 7.33 16.92
N ASP A 132 -4.62 7.94 17.29
CA ASP A 132 -4.52 9.40 17.52
C ASP A 132 -4.39 10.20 16.20
N ILE A 133 -3.90 9.58 15.12
CA ILE A 133 -3.65 10.25 13.83
C ILE A 133 -4.85 10.13 12.88
N VAL A 134 -5.62 9.04 12.94
CA VAL A 134 -6.60 8.67 11.92
C VAL A 134 -8.01 8.59 12.50
N ASP A 135 -8.88 9.51 12.06
CA ASP A 135 -10.29 9.57 12.49
C ASP A 135 -11.21 8.71 11.59
N GLY A 136 -10.94 7.41 11.50
CA GLY A 136 -11.70 6.49 10.67
C GLY A 136 -12.06 5.17 11.36
N ASP A 137 -12.90 4.39 10.69
CA ASP A 137 -13.27 3.05 11.13
C ASP A 137 -12.14 2.08 10.81
N ASN A 138 -11.48 1.57 11.85
CA ASN A 138 -10.49 0.52 11.66
C ASN A 138 -11.18 -0.81 11.33
N VAL A 139 -10.88 -1.38 10.16
CA VAL A 139 -11.54 -2.59 9.64
C VAL A 139 -10.53 -3.63 9.20
N GLU A 140 -11.00 -4.88 9.08
CA GLU A 140 -10.14 -5.98 8.67
C GLU A 140 -9.59 -5.81 7.25
N THR A 141 -8.28 -5.96 7.12
CA THR A 141 -7.61 -5.92 5.82
C THR A 141 -7.66 -7.31 5.20
N LYS A 142 -8.74 -7.58 4.46
CA LYS A 142 -8.97 -8.84 3.73
C LYS A 142 -9.27 -8.58 2.25
N ASP A 143 -9.03 -9.58 1.42
CA ASP A 143 -9.21 -9.46 -0.03
C ASP A 143 -10.63 -9.07 -0.43
N GLU A 144 -11.67 -9.57 0.25
CA GLU A 144 -13.05 -9.17 -0.04
C GLU A 144 -13.26 -7.67 0.21
N VAL A 145 -12.71 -7.16 1.31
CA VAL A 145 -12.79 -5.74 1.67
C VAL A 145 -12.01 -4.87 0.69
N LEU A 146 -10.84 -5.33 0.25
CA LEU A 146 -10.03 -4.62 -0.75
C LEU A 146 -10.72 -4.58 -2.12
N LEU A 147 -11.38 -5.66 -2.52
CA LEU A 147 -12.16 -5.72 -3.76
C LEU A 147 -13.34 -4.75 -3.74
N ASP A 148 -13.99 -4.55 -2.59
CA ASP A 148 -15.06 -3.57 -2.45
C ASP A 148 -14.57 -2.11 -2.51
N LEU A 149 -13.31 -1.87 -2.13
CA LEU A 149 -12.72 -0.53 -2.05
C LEU A 149 -11.97 -0.11 -3.32
N VAL A 150 -11.58 -1.06 -4.16
CA VAL A 150 -10.81 -0.79 -5.39
C VAL A 150 -11.72 -0.17 -6.46
N ASP A 151 -11.22 0.83 -7.17
CA ASP A 151 -11.87 1.32 -8.38
C ASP A 151 -11.35 0.48 -9.55
N VAL A 152 -12.05 -0.62 -9.88
CA VAL A 152 -11.61 -1.59 -10.89
C VAL A 152 -11.35 -0.92 -12.24
N SER A 153 -12.10 0.12 -12.62
CA SER A 153 -11.88 0.83 -13.89
C SER A 153 -10.57 1.61 -13.85
N LYS A 154 -10.33 2.40 -12.78
CA LYS A 154 -9.06 3.12 -12.63
C LYS A 154 -7.87 2.15 -12.48
N PHE A 155 -8.05 1.06 -11.74
CA PHE A 155 -7.05 0.01 -11.60
C PHE A 155 -6.65 -0.56 -12.96
N LYS A 156 -7.62 -1.03 -13.76
CA LYS A 156 -7.36 -1.53 -15.12
C LYS A 156 -6.66 -0.49 -15.99
N LYS A 157 -7.06 0.78 -15.90
CA LYS A 157 -6.42 1.87 -16.65
C LYS A 157 -4.97 2.09 -16.23
N VAL A 158 -4.65 2.06 -14.94
CA VAL A 158 -3.28 2.21 -14.41
C VAL A 158 -2.38 1.09 -14.91
N TYR A 159 -2.84 -0.15 -14.84
CA TYR A 159 -2.07 -1.32 -15.23
C TYR A 159 -2.19 -1.68 -16.72
N LYS A 160 -2.86 -0.85 -17.53
CA LYS A 160 -3.13 -1.08 -18.97
C LYS A 160 -3.81 -2.43 -19.25
N LEU A 161 -4.77 -2.81 -18.41
CA LEU A 161 -5.51 -4.08 -18.47
C LEU A 161 -6.92 -3.96 -19.06
N ASN A 162 -7.21 -2.88 -19.81
CA ASN A 162 -8.54 -2.68 -20.38
C ASN A 162 -8.89 -3.75 -21.43
N ASP A 163 -7.88 -4.16 -22.20
CA ASP A 163 -8.00 -5.18 -23.25
C ASP A 163 -7.55 -6.56 -22.78
N ALA A 164 -7.30 -6.72 -21.47
CA ALA A 164 -6.90 -8.00 -20.91
C ALA A 164 -8.04 -9.01 -21.05
N VAL A 165 -7.75 -10.17 -21.64
CA VAL A 165 -8.69 -11.28 -21.74
C VAL A 165 -8.77 -11.96 -20.37
N ILE A 166 -9.90 -11.80 -19.71
CA ILE A 166 -10.17 -12.38 -18.39
C ILE A 166 -11.07 -13.60 -18.62
N ALA A 167 -10.63 -14.77 -18.17
CA ALA A 167 -11.41 -15.99 -18.31
C ALA A 167 -12.71 -15.87 -17.46
N PRO A 168 -13.91 -16.08 -18.04
CA PRO A 168 -15.19 -15.88 -17.34
C PRO A 168 -15.37 -16.77 -16.10
N GLU A 169 -14.82 -17.98 -16.17
CA GLU A 169 -14.93 -19.02 -15.14
C GLU A 169 -14.01 -18.77 -13.93
N ALA A 170 -13.04 -17.86 -14.06
CA ALA A 170 -11.96 -17.71 -13.09
C ALA A 170 -12.12 -16.45 -12.24
N ASN A 171 -11.65 -16.51 -10.99
CA ASN A 171 -11.75 -15.41 -10.04
C ASN A 171 -11.10 -14.12 -10.61
N LEU A 172 -11.93 -13.10 -10.83
CA LEU A 172 -11.53 -11.82 -11.41
C LEU A 172 -10.43 -11.13 -10.60
N GLN A 173 -10.57 -11.09 -9.28
CA GLN A 173 -9.61 -10.46 -8.37
C GLN A 173 -8.24 -11.13 -8.46
N ALA A 174 -8.20 -12.46 -8.48
CA ALA A 174 -6.96 -13.23 -8.61
C ALA A 174 -6.27 -13.00 -9.96
N GLN A 175 -7.03 -12.95 -11.06
CA GLN A 175 -6.48 -12.66 -12.39
C GLN A 175 -5.90 -11.24 -12.46
N LEU A 176 -6.65 -10.24 -11.99
CA LEU A 176 -6.19 -8.85 -11.97
C LEU A 176 -4.97 -8.65 -11.06
N THR A 177 -4.95 -9.32 -9.91
CA THR A 177 -3.79 -9.34 -9.00
C THR A 177 -2.53 -9.81 -9.74
N ARG A 178 -2.59 -10.97 -10.40
CA ARG A 178 -1.44 -11.54 -11.12
C ARG A 178 -0.96 -10.64 -12.25
N LEU A 179 -1.90 -10.07 -13.03
CA LEU A 179 -1.58 -9.17 -14.12
C LEU A 179 -0.91 -7.88 -13.61
N ALA A 180 -1.41 -7.30 -12.52
CA ALA A 180 -0.82 -6.11 -11.92
C ALA A 180 0.57 -6.37 -11.34
N ILE A 181 0.75 -7.48 -10.61
CA ILE A 181 2.07 -7.91 -10.11
C ILE A 181 3.04 -8.12 -11.29
N GLY A 182 2.60 -8.82 -12.34
CA GLY A 182 3.39 -9.02 -13.55
C GLY A 182 3.83 -7.71 -14.21
N ALA A 183 2.92 -6.74 -14.32
CA ALA A 183 3.23 -5.41 -14.85
C ALA A 183 4.27 -4.66 -14.01
N CYS A 184 4.23 -4.79 -12.68
CA CYS A 184 5.22 -4.19 -11.79
C CYS A 184 6.59 -4.89 -11.84
N LEU A 185 6.61 -6.22 -11.94
CA LEU A 185 7.86 -7.00 -11.94
C LEU A 185 8.61 -6.92 -13.27
N LEU A 186 7.88 -6.79 -14.38
CA LEU A 186 8.44 -6.74 -15.74
C LEU A 186 8.70 -5.32 -16.26
N ARG A 187 8.41 -4.29 -15.46
CA ARG A 187 8.69 -2.91 -15.85
C ARG A 187 10.20 -2.72 -16.08
N GLY A 188 10.56 -2.10 -17.20
CA GLY A 188 11.96 -1.77 -17.51
C GLY A 188 12.53 -0.83 -16.46
N TYR A 189 13.83 -0.93 -16.18
CA TYR A 189 14.56 -0.02 -15.29
C TYR A 189 14.77 1.33 -15.95
#